data_AF-A0A8C5BWE9-F1
#
_entry.id   AF-A0A8C5BWE9-F1
#
_cell.length_a   1.000
_cell.length_b   1.000
_cell.length_c   1.000
_cell.angle_alpha   90.00
_cell.angle_beta   90.00
_cell.angle_gamma   90.00
#
_symmetry.space_group_name_H-M   'P 1'
#
loop_
_entity.id
_entity.type
_entity.pdbx_description
1 polymer ?
#
loop_
_entity_poly.entity_id
_entity_poly.type
_entity_poly.pdbx_seq_one_letter_code
_entity_poly.pdbx_strand_id
1 'polypeptide(L)'
;METSSLPDEIAQGGEPEMEEIKGTYRDHVGGKKSKYSATRRLLLKGKLLRKAEALLIVEQTTKAAEREAKLKENCPPLKLSGLTVEDLQALLKTMHKQIDVLDEDRYDHEVKVAKNENEIQVLTHKVRELKGTKRPNLKRVKKTGDLVLSGAKLPAKSDFKVALKTVKKDEEKKEEVTDWRKNVEAMSGMDGRKKMFTAAQ
;
A
#
# COMPACT_ATOMS: atom_id res chain seq x y z
N MET A 1 -57.25 8.61 -84.23
CA MET A 1 -55.85 8.21 -84.11
C MET A 1 -55.38 8.74 -82.76
N GLU A 2 -55.75 8.10 -81.68
CA GLU A 2 -55.34 6.77 -81.20
C GLU A 2 -54.40 6.96 -80.01
N THR A 3 -54.85 6.35 -78.93
CA THR A 3 -54.29 6.17 -77.60
C THR A 3 -52.93 5.49 -77.58
N SER A 4 -52.11 5.78 -76.57
CA SER A 4 -51.22 4.88 -75.79
C SER A 4 -49.99 5.66 -75.32
N SER A 5 -49.32 5.36 -74.21
CA SER A 5 -49.61 4.63 -72.98
C SER A 5 -48.51 5.08 -72.01
N LEU A 6 -48.87 5.38 -70.76
CA LEU A 6 -47.93 5.40 -69.64
C LEU A 6 -47.45 3.97 -69.36
N PRO A 7 -46.19 3.80 -68.93
CA PRO A 7 -45.83 2.69 -68.06
C PRO A 7 -45.71 3.15 -66.60
N ASP A 8 -46.49 2.48 -65.75
CA ASP A 8 -46.28 2.38 -64.31
C ASP A 8 -44.93 1.71 -64.03
N GLU A 9 -44.09 2.32 -63.19
CA GLU A 9 -43.09 1.56 -62.43
C GLU A 9 -42.96 2.12 -61.01
N ILE A 10 -43.58 1.38 -60.10
CA ILE A 10 -43.48 1.51 -58.65
C ILE A 10 -42.07 1.08 -58.24
N ALA A 11 -41.19 2.03 -57.95
CA ALA A 11 -39.88 1.77 -57.38
C ALA A 11 -39.84 2.23 -55.91
N GLN A 12 -40.14 1.26 -55.05
CA GLN A 12 -39.63 1.02 -53.70
C GLN A 12 -38.91 2.18 -52.98
N GLY A 13 -39.53 2.62 -51.87
CA GLY A 13 -38.83 3.34 -50.82
C GLY A 13 -37.76 2.47 -50.18
N GLY A 14 -36.50 2.90 -50.30
CA GLY A 14 -35.39 2.43 -49.49
C GLY A 14 -35.26 3.28 -48.24
N GLU A 15 -35.25 2.63 -47.08
CA GLU A 15 -34.98 3.22 -45.76
C GLU A 15 -33.62 3.97 -45.76
N PRO A 16 -33.51 5.13 -45.08
CA PRO A 16 -32.21 5.75 -44.88
C PRO A 16 -31.40 4.90 -43.89
N GLU A 17 -30.36 4.24 -44.42
CA GLU A 17 -29.33 3.56 -43.64
C GLU A 17 -28.74 4.54 -42.62
N MET A 18 -28.99 4.26 -41.34
CA MET A 18 -28.36 4.97 -40.23
C MET A 18 -26.87 4.69 -40.29
N GLU A 19 -26.10 5.60 -40.89
CA GLU A 19 -24.64 5.60 -40.80
C GLU A 19 -24.26 5.63 -39.32
N GLU A 20 -23.86 4.45 -38.84
CA GLU A 20 -23.28 4.22 -37.53
C GLU A 20 -22.01 5.08 -37.46
N ILE A 21 -22.09 6.23 -36.80
CA ILE A 21 -20.93 7.06 -36.48
C ILE A 21 -20.05 6.24 -35.53
N LYS A 22 -19.19 5.40 -36.12
CA LYS A 22 -18.06 4.79 -35.45
C LYS A 22 -17.12 5.93 -35.12
N GLY A 23 -17.33 6.51 -33.93
CA GLY A 23 -16.35 7.34 -33.25
C GLY A 23 -15.07 6.54 -33.16
N THR A 24 -14.18 6.70 -34.14
CA THR A 24 -12.84 6.17 -34.10
C THR A 24 -12.18 6.82 -32.91
N TYR A 25 -11.92 5.99 -31.90
CA TYR A 25 -11.11 6.33 -30.77
C TYR A 25 -9.89 7.08 -31.29
N ARG A 26 -9.77 8.33 -30.85
CA ARG A 26 -8.62 9.19 -31.12
C ARG A 26 -7.37 8.43 -30.68
N ASP A 27 -6.69 7.81 -31.65
CA ASP A 27 -5.40 7.17 -31.47
C ASP A 27 -4.48 8.21 -30.86
N HIS A 28 -4.18 8.03 -29.58
CA HIS A 28 -3.19 8.85 -28.91
C HIS A 28 -1.85 8.50 -29.53
N VAL A 29 -1.41 9.39 -30.42
CA VAL A 29 -0.12 9.48 -31.09
C VAL A 29 1.00 8.85 -30.25
N GLY A 30 1.37 7.64 -30.67
CA GLY A 30 2.69 7.00 -30.59
C GLY A 30 3.68 7.48 -29.53
N GLY A 31 3.40 7.28 -28.26
CA GLY A 31 4.45 7.17 -27.26
C GLY A 31 5.28 5.91 -27.55
N LYS A 32 6.61 6.02 -27.72
CA LYS A 32 7.51 4.87 -27.90
C LYS A 32 7.18 3.79 -26.85
N LYS A 33 6.75 2.60 -27.29
CA LYS A 33 6.55 1.45 -26.40
C LYS A 33 7.86 1.21 -25.65
N SER A 34 7.83 1.38 -24.33
CA SER A 34 9.00 1.21 -23.49
C SER A 34 9.59 -0.20 -23.70
N LYS A 35 10.92 -0.30 -23.86
CA LYS A 35 11.65 -1.57 -24.07
C LYS A 35 11.33 -2.66 -23.04
N TYR A 36 10.86 -2.27 -21.85
CA TYR A 36 10.39 -3.19 -20.81
C TYR A 36 8.95 -2.89 -20.39
N SER A 37 8.21 -3.91 -19.97
CA SER A 37 6.89 -3.73 -19.36
C SER A 37 6.99 -3.01 -18.00
N ALA A 38 5.94 -2.29 -17.62
CA ALA A 38 5.84 -1.67 -16.30
C ALA A 38 5.96 -2.70 -15.17
N THR A 39 5.33 -3.87 -15.36
CA THR A 39 5.40 -5.02 -14.44
C THR A 39 6.84 -5.47 -14.21
N ARG A 40 7.66 -5.58 -15.27
CA ARG A 40 9.07 -5.98 -15.14
C ARG A 40 9.88 -4.95 -14.35
N ARG A 41 9.68 -3.65 -14.60
CA ARG A 41 10.35 -2.59 -13.83
C ARG A 41 9.97 -2.63 -12.35
N LEU A 42 8.69 -2.82 -12.04
CA LEU A 42 8.21 -2.91 -10.66
C LEU A 42 8.82 -4.12 -9.94
N LEU A 43 8.83 -5.29 -10.60
CA LEU A 43 9.45 -6.50 -10.06
C LEU A 43 10.94 -6.27 -9.73
N LEU A 44 11.68 -5.64 -10.65
CA LEU A 44 13.09 -5.32 -10.43
C LEU A 44 13.30 -4.33 -9.28
N LYS A 45 12.49 -3.26 -9.19
CA LYS A 45 12.52 -2.33 -8.05
C LYS A 45 12.26 -3.06 -6.73
N GLY A 46 11.28 -3.96 -6.69
CA GLY A 46 10.99 -4.77 -5.51
C GLY A 46 12.17 -5.68 -5.13
N LYS A 47 12.83 -6.31 -6.11
CA LYS A 47 14.05 -7.12 -5.86
C LYS A 47 15.21 -6.27 -5.33
N LEU A 48 15.42 -5.07 -5.90
CA LEU A 48 16.45 -4.15 -5.44
C LEU A 48 16.20 -3.69 -4.00
N LEU A 49 14.97 -3.31 -3.65
CA LEU A 49 14.62 -2.89 -2.30
C LEU A 49 14.83 -4.01 -1.28
N ARG A 50 14.39 -5.24 -1.58
CA ARG A 50 14.64 -6.40 -0.69
C ARG A 50 16.13 -6.67 -0.48
N LYS A 51 16.94 -6.54 -1.54
CA LYS A 51 18.40 -6.72 -1.41
C LYS A 51 19.02 -5.58 -0.60
N ALA A 52 18.59 -4.34 -0.80
CA ALA A 52 19.05 -3.19 -0.04
C ALA A 52 18.72 -3.33 1.45
N GLU A 53 17.52 -3.79 1.79
CA GLU A 53 17.11 -4.08 3.17
C GLU A 53 17.99 -5.15 3.82
N ALA A 54 18.23 -6.26 3.12
CA ALA A 54 19.14 -7.30 3.60
C ALA A 54 20.57 -6.78 3.83
N LEU A 55 21.09 -5.93 2.94
CA LEU A 55 22.42 -5.32 3.11
C LEU A 55 22.45 -4.33 4.27
N LEU A 56 21.39 -3.54 4.48
CA LEU A 56 21.28 -2.60 5.59
C LEU A 56 21.29 -3.32 6.94
N ILE A 57 20.60 -4.46 7.05
CA ILE A 57 20.62 -5.28 8.27
C ILE A 57 22.04 -5.79 8.56
N VAL A 58 22.73 -6.30 7.52
CA VAL A 58 24.13 -6.76 7.68
C VAL A 58 25.04 -5.62 8.11
N GLU A 59 24.94 -4.45 7.50
CA GLU A 59 25.73 -3.28 7.90
C GLU A 59 25.46 -2.85 9.35
N GLN A 60 24.21 -2.89 9.80
CA GLN A 60 23.85 -2.57 11.18
C GLN A 60 24.43 -3.58 12.18
N THR A 61 24.38 -4.88 11.86
CA THR A 61 24.94 -5.91 12.74
C THR A 61 26.46 -5.87 12.78
N THR A 62 27.14 -5.66 11.65
CA THR A 62 28.59 -5.50 11.61
C THR A 62 29.03 -4.27 12.41
N LYS A 63 28.35 -3.13 12.22
CA LYS A 63 28.65 -1.89 12.96
C LYS A 63 28.41 -2.03 14.47
N ALA A 64 27.41 -2.80 14.87
CA ALA A 64 27.17 -3.10 16.28
C ALA A 64 28.29 -3.98 16.87
N ALA A 65 28.71 -5.02 16.15
CA ALA A 65 29.80 -5.90 16.56
C ALA A 65 31.15 -5.16 16.63
N GLU A 66 31.45 -4.30 15.66
CA GLU A 66 32.65 -3.44 15.67
C GLU A 66 32.64 -2.49 16.87
N ARG A 67 31.48 -1.90 17.20
CA ARG A 67 31.34 -1.06 18.40
C ARG A 67 31.63 -1.86 19.67
N GLU A 68 31.07 -3.05 19.80
CA GLU A 68 31.28 -3.92 20.96
C GLU A 68 32.76 -4.34 21.08
N ALA A 69 33.39 -4.73 19.98
CA ALA A 69 34.81 -5.08 19.95
C ALA A 69 35.69 -3.90 20.40
N LYS A 70 35.43 -2.70 19.89
CA LYS A 70 36.17 -1.49 20.26
C LYS A 70 35.95 -1.09 21.72
N LEU A 71 34.72 -1.24 22.25
CA LEU A 71 34.43 -1.01 23.67
C LEU A 71 35.14 -2.02 24.56
N LYS A 72 35.21 -3.29 24.15
CA LYS A 72 35.91 -4.34 24.90
C LYS A 72 37.43 -4.13 24.95
N GLU A 73 38.01 -3.61 23.86
CA GLU A 73 39.43 -3.22 23.80
C GLU A 73 39.72 -2.02 24.71
N ASN A 74 38.91 -0.96 24.59
CA ASN A 74 39.14 0.30 25.31
C ASN A 74 38.74 0.26 26.79
N CYS A 75 37.72 -0.53 27.13
CA CYS A 75 37.16 -0.62 28.47
C CYS A 75 36.96 -2.11 28.84
N PRO A 76 38.06 -2.84 29.13
CA PRO A 76 37.96 -4.22 29.57
C PRO A 76 37.28 -4.30 30.95
N PRO A 77 36.62 -5.42 31.29
CA PRO A 77 36.03 -5.62 32.60
C PRO A 77 37.04 -5.45 33.73
N LEU A 78 36.71 -4.61 34.71
CA LEU A 78 37.57 -4.34 35.86
C LEU A 78 37.69 -5.59 36.75
N LYS A 79 38.92 -6.01 37.01
CA LYS A 79 39.23 -7.05 38.00
C LYS A 79 39.67 -6.39 39.28
N LEU A 80 38.79 -6.37 40.28
CA LEU A 80 39.05 -5.75 41.58
C LEU A 80 39.51 -6.75 42.65
N SER A 81 39.42 -8.04 42.36
CA SER A 81 39.84 -9.11 43.28
C SER A 81 41.35 -9.14 43.46
N GLY A 82 41.82 -9.11 44.71
CA GLY A 82 43.24 -9.27 45.04
C GLY A 82 44.08 -8.00 44.94
N LEU A 83 43.47 -6.84 44.69
CA LEU A 83 44.18 -5.55 44.75
C LEU A 83 44.30 -5.07 46.20
N THR A 84 45.44 -4.44 46.52
CA THR A 84 45.62 -3.77 47.81
C THR A 84 44.85 -2.44 47.85
N VAL A 85 44.68 -1.86 49.04
CA VAL A 85 44.01 -0.56 49.20
C VAL A 85 44.73 0.55 48.43
N GLU A 86 46.07 0.52 48.39
CA GLU A 86 46.88 1.49 47.67
C GLU A 86 46.70 1.38 46.15
N ASP A 87 46.70 0.14 45.63
CA ASP A 87 46.45 -0.12 44.21
C ASP A 87 45.07 0.37 43.76
N LEU A 88 44.04 0.14 44.61
CA LEU A 88 42.68 0.63 44.36
C LEU A 88 42.62 2.16 44.34
N GLN A 89 43.31 2.85 45.26
CA GLN A 89 43.37 4.31 45.28
C GLN A 89 44.09 4.87 44.04
N ALA A 90 45.18 4.22 43.59
CA ALA A 90 45.89 4.60 42.39
C ALA A 90 45.05 4.41 41.12
N LEU A 91 44.32 3.29 41.03
CA LEU A 91 43.39 3.01 39.93
C LEU A 91 42.28 4.07 39.85
N LEU A 92 41.64 4.39 40.98
CA LEU A 92 40.58 5.40 41.03
C LEU A 92 41.06 6.77 40.56
N LYS A 93 42.24 7.21 41.02
CA LYS A 93 42.85 8.48 40.58
C LYS A 93 43.16 8.48 39.08
N THR A 94 43.58 7.34 38.54
CA THR A 94 43.88 7.19 37.11
C THR A 94 42.60 7.26 36.28
N MET A 95 41.57 6.50 36.65
CA MET A 95 40.28 6.49 35.97
C MET A 95 39.62 7.87 36.01
N HIS A 96 39.69 8.59 37.13
CA HIS A 96 39.16 9.95 37.22
C HIS A 96 39.81 10.88 36.18
N LYS A 97 41.13 10.87 36.05
CA LYS A 97 41.83 11.66 35.02
C LYS A 97 41.46 11.24 33.61
N GLN A 98 41.27 9.94 33.38
CA GLN A 98 40.86 9.43 32.07
C GLN A 98 39.43 9.88 31.72
N ILE A 99 38.52 9.95 32.69
CA ILE A 99 37.16 10.46 32.48
C ILE A 99 37.21 11.91 32.01
N ASP A 100 38.01 12.77 32.64
CA ASP A 100 38.12 14.18 32.26
C ASP A 100 38.55 14.35 30.79
N VAL A 101 39.58 13.60 30.36
CA VAL A 101 40.07 13.61 28.97
C VAL A 101 39.02 13.06 28.00
N LEU A 102 38.37 11.95 28.35
CA LEU A 102 37.34 11.34 27.50
C LEU A 102 36.11 12.23 27.34
N ASP A 103 35.73 12.98 28.38
CA ASP A 103 34.61 13.92 28.29
C ASP A 103 34.95 15.14 27.44
N GLU A 104 36.20 15.62 27.47
CA GLU A 104 36.69 16.63 26.53
C GLU A 104 36.61 16.13 25.08
N ASP A 105 37.13 14.93 24.80
CA ASP A 105 37.05 14.31 23.48
C ASP A 105 35.59 14.11 23.02
N ARG A 106 34.72 13.66 23.94
CA ARG A 106 33.28 13.49 23.68
C ARG A 106 32.64 14.82 23.29
N TYR A 107 32.94 15.89 24.02
CA TYR A 107 32.42 17.22 23.74
C TYR A 107 32.87 17.72 22.35
N ASP A 108 34.16 17.57 22.03
CA ASP A 108 34.71 17.93 20.72
C ASP A 108 34.03 17.17 19.56
N HIS A 109 33.77 15.89 19.75
CA HIS A 109 33.03 15.07 18.79
C HIS A 109 31.58 15.53 18.66
N GLU A 110 30.90 15.83 19.76
CA GLU A 110 29.52 16.31 19.78
C GLU A 110 29.38 17.64 19.02
N VAL A 111 30.30 18.59 19.25
CA VAL A 111 30.33 19.87 18.53
C VAL A 111 30.54 19.67 17.03
N LYS A 112 31.42 18.74 16.62
CA LYS A 112 31.64 18.41 15.20
C LYS A 112 30.38 17.81 14.56
N VAL A 113 29.69 16.90 15.25
CA VAL A 113 28.43 16.32 14.78
C VAL A 113 27.35 17.38 14.65
N ALA A 114 27.19 18.25 15.65
CA ALA A 114 26.21 19.33 15.62
C ALA A 114 26.43 20.31 14.45
N LYS A 115 27.69 20.64 14.14
CA LYS A 115 28.04 21.45 12.95
C LYS A 115 27.58 20.78 11.66
N ASN A 116 27.86 19.49 11.51
CA ASN A 116 27.45 18.72 10.33
C ASN A 116 25.93 18.60 10.22
N GLU A 117 25.23 18.40 11.34
CA GLU A 117 23.76 18.37 11.36
C GLU A 117 23.15 19.70 10.92
N ASN A 118 23.68 20.81 11.43
CA ASN A 118 23.26 22.15 11.01
C ASN A 118 23.50 22.38 9.52
N GLU A 119 24.66 21.97 8.99
CA GLU A 119 24.95 22.06 7.56
C GLU A 119 23.97 21.21 6.73
N ILE A 120 23.70 19.97 7.13
CA ILE A 120 22.72 19.09 6.47
C ILE A 120 21.33 19.75 6.48
N GLN A 121 20.92 20.37 7.58
CA GLN A 121 19.63 21.07 7.66
C GLN A 121 19.58 22.26 6.71
N VAL A 122 20.62 23.10 6.68
CA VAL A 122 20.71 24.25 5.77
C VAL A 122 20.67 23.79 4.31
N LEU A 123 21.45 22.77 3.96
CA LEU A 123 21.48 22.21 2.61
C LEU A 123 20.13 21.58 2.24
N THR A 124 19.49 20.86 3.16
CA THR A 124 18.16 20.26 2.95
C THR A 124 17.11 21.35 2.71
N HIS A 125 17.18 22.45 3.45
CA HIS A 125 16.32 23.61 3.24
C HIS A 125 16.57 24.23 1.86
N LYS A 126 17.83 24.47 1.49
CA LYS A 126 18.19 25.02 0.18
C LYS A 126 17.70 24.15 -0.97
N VAL A 127 17.86 22.83 -0.86
CA VAL A 127 17.34 21.87 -1.85
C VAL A 127 15.82 21.97 -1.97
N ARG A 128 15.10 22.19 -0.85
CA ARG A 128 13.64 22.37 -0.85
C ARG A 128 13.23 23.67 -1.54
N GLU A 129 13.92 24.77 -1.27
CA GLU A 129 13.69 26.06 -1.95
C GLU A 129 13.89 25.93 -3.46
N LEU A 130 15.02 25.36 -3.89
CA LEU A 130 15.37 25.20 -5.30
C LEU A 130 14.42 24.26 -6.04
N LYS A 131 13.95 23.18 -5.39
CA LYS A 131 12.94 22.28 -5.98
C LYS A 131 11.57 22.94 -6.14
N GLY A 132 11.32 24.04 -5.42
CA GLY A 132 10.02 24.68 -5.30
C GLY A 132 9.01 23.81 -4.54
N THR A 133 8.06 24.44 -3.84
CA THR A 133 6.93 23.73 -3.27
C THR A 133 5.96 23.38 -4.40
N LYS A 134 5.93 22.12 -4.85
CA LYS A 134 4.84 21.66 -5.73
C LYS A 134 3.54 21.84 -4.95
N ARG A 135 2.74 22.86 -5.30
CA ARG A 135 1.37 22.99 -4.78
C ARG A 135 0.67 21.65 -5.03
N PRO A 136 0.15 20.96 -4.00
CA PRO A 136 -0.61 19.75 -4.23
C PRO A 136 -1.79 20.12 -5.13
N ASN A 137 -1.89 19.48 -6.29
CA ASN A 137 -3.04 19.70 -7.17
C ASN A 137 -4.30 19.36 -6.39
N LEU A 138 -5.18 20.35 -6.22
CA LEU A 138 -6.49 20.17 -5.60
C LEU A 138 -7.29 19.17 -6.44
N LYS A 139 -7.31 17.90 -6.02
CA LYS A 139 -8.18 16.89 -6.61
C LYS A 139 -9.58 17.08 -6.03
N ARG A 140 -10.59 17.20 -6.89
CA ARG A 140 -12.00 17.21 -6.47
C ARG A 140 -12.36 15.85 -5.87
N VAL A 141 -12.32 15.74 -4.55
CA VAL A 141 -12.79 14.56 -3.82
C VAL A 141 -14.31 14.63 -3.77
N LYS A 142 -15.01 13.69 -4.42
CA LYS A 142 -16.43 13.46 -4.12
C LYS A 142 -16.48 12.86 -2.71
N LYS A 143 -17.15 13.52 -1.78
CA LYS A 143 -17.43 12.97 -0.44
C LYS A 143 -18.25 11.69 -0.64
N THR A 144 -17.62 10.52 -0.62
CA THR A 144 -18.32 9.25 -0.37
C THR A 144 -18.68 9.25 1.11
N GLY A 145 -19.97 9.05 1.41
CA GLY A 145 -20.61 9.31 2.71
C GLY A 145 -20.19 8.44 3.90
N ASP A 146 -18.94 7.98 3.97
CA ASP A 146 -18.43 7.19 5.12
C ASP A 146 -17.79 8.07 6.23
N LEU A 147 -17.83 9.39 6.09
CA LEU A 147 -17.34 10.33 7.12
C LEU A 147 -18.36 10.58 8.25
N VAL A 148 -19.20 9.60 8.60
CA VAL A 148 -20.08 9.70 9.78
C VAL A 148 -20.00 8.51 10.73
N LEU A 149 -19.04 7.60 10.57
CA LEU A 149 -18.80 6.53 11.56
C LEU A 149 -17.41 6.65 12.20
N SER A 150 -17.13 7.81 12.79
CA SER A 150 -16.02 7.98 13.73
C SER A 150 -16.40 7.38 15.09
N GLY A 151 -15.92 6.17 15.38
CA GLY A 151 -16.18 5.54 16.67
C GLY A 151 -15.27 4.39 17.09
N ALA A 152 -14.24 4.01 16.32
CA ALA A 152 -13.31 2.96 16.71
C ALA A 152 -11.86 3.32 16.36
N LYS A 153 -11.02 3.29 17.39
CA LYS A 153 -9.57 3.48 17.36
C LYS A 153 -8.94 2.65 16.24
N LEU A 154 -8.41 3.31 15.21
CA LEU A 154 -7.69 2.63 14.12
C LEU A 154 -6.41 1.99 14.69
N PRO A 155 -6.22 0.65 14.63
CA PRO A 155 -4.93 0.06 14.95
C PRO A 155 -3.90 0.50 13.91
N ALA A 156 -2.71 0.87 14.37
CA ALA A 156 -1.60 1.48 13.62
C ALA A 156 -0.95 0.60 12.53
N LYS A 157 -1.65 -0.43 12.04
CA LYS A 157 -1.29 -1.20 10.85
C LYS A 157 -2.45 -1.12 9.87
N SER A 158 -2.53 0.00 9.17
CA SER A 158 -3.40 0.16 8.00
C SER A 158 -2.83 -0.64 6.82
N ASP A 159 -2.62 -1.93 7.02
CA ASP A 159 -2.41 -2.85 5.91
C ASP A 159 -3.75 -2.95 5.20
N PHE A 160 -3.84 -2.36 3.99
CA PHE A 160 -5.03 -2.41 3.14
C PHE A 160 -5.58 -3.85 2.97
N LYS A 161 -4.71 -4.85 3.12
CA LYS A 161 -5.01 -6.27 3.07
C LYS A 161 -5.87 -6.77 4.24
N VAL A 162 -5.83 -6.13 5.40
CA VAL A 162 -6.64 -6.48 6.59
C VAL A 162 -8.09 -6.02 6.43
N ALA A 163 -8.34 -4.96 5.64
CA ALA A 163 -9.68 -4.46 5.33
C ALA A 163 -10.40 -5.28 4.23
N LEU A 164 -9.70 -6.20 3.57
CA LEU A 164 -10.29 -7.10 2.59
C LEU A 164 -10.75 -8.39 3.29
N LYS A 165 -12.06 -8.69 3.24
CA LYS A 165 -12.57 -10.02 3.58
C LYS A 165 -11.97 -11.03 2.61
N THR A 166 -10.92 -11.73 3.03
CA THR A 166 -10.50 -12.94 2.33
C THR A 166 -11.62 -13.95 2.46
N VAL A 167 -12.26 -14.32 1.35
CA VAL A 167 -13.12 -15.52 1.31
C VAL A 167 -12.21 -16.68 1.67
N LYS A 168 -12.24 -17.09 2.95
CA LYS A 168 -11.91 -18.47 3.28
C LYS A 168 -12.87 -19.26 2.40
N LYS A 169 -12.31 -20.04 1.48
CA LYS A 169 -13.05 -21.13 0.87
C LYS A 169 -13.36 -22.05 2.05
N ASP A 170 -14.47 -21.77 2.73
CA ASP A 170 -14.97 -22.60 3.81
C ASP A 170 -15.08 -23.99 3.20
N GLU A 171 -14.39 -24.94 3.82
CA GLU A 171 -14.70 -26.34 3.64
C GLU A 171 -16.20 -26.48 3.87
N GLU A 172 -16.83 -27.07 2.87
CA GLU A 172 -18.23 -27.42 2.75
C GLU A 172 -18.75 -28.09 4.03
N LYS A 173 -19.12 -27.28 5.03
CA LYS A 173 -20.02 -27.70 6.10
C LYS A 173 -21.40 -27.72 5.49
N LYS A 174 -21.70 -28.86 4.87
CA LYS A 174 -23.01 -29.33 4.43
C LYS A 174 -24.10 -28.74 5.33
N GLU A 175 -24.88 -27.84 4.75
CA GLU A 175 -26.17 -27.43 5.28
C GLU A 175 -27.02 -28.70 5.41
N GLU A 176 -27.47 -28.99 6.62
CA GLU A 176 -28.60 -29.89 6.85
C GLU A 176 -29.87 -29.12 6.43
N VAL A 177 -30.04 -28.97 5.11
CA VAL A 177 -31.26 -28.44 4.49
C VAL A 177 -32.35 -29.46 4.74
N THR A 178 -33.10 -29.25 5.82
CA THR A 178 -34.30 -30.02 6.14
C THR A 178 -35.38 -29.72 5.09
N ASP A 179 -35.61 -30.70 4.22
CA ASP A 179 -36.67 -30.90 3.21
C ASP A 179 -37.58 -29.70 2.88
N TRP A 180 -37.36 -29.08 1.71
CA TRP A 180 -38.20 -28.00 1.16
C TRP A 180 -39.68 -28.36 1.00
N ARG A 181 -40.05 -29.64 1.00
CA ARG A 181 -41.46 -30.08 0.96
C ARG A 181 -42.28 -29.56 2.13
N LYS A 182 -41.69 -29.46 3.33
CA LYS A 182 -42.40 -29.01 4.55
C LYS A 182 -42.81 -27.54 4.50
N ASN A 183 -42.10 -26.71 3.74
CA ASN A 183 -42.40 -25.28 3.61
C ASN A 183 -43.53 -25.03 2.59
N VAL A 184 -43.68 -25.91 1.59
CA VAL A 184 -44.67 -25.78 0.51
C VAL A 184 -46.05 -26.28 0.97
N GLU A 185 -46.12 -27.38 1.72
CA GLU A 185 -47.39 -27.91 2.25
C GLU A 185 -48.03 -26.98 3.29
N ALA A 186 -47.23 -26.25 4.07
CA ALA A 186 -47.71 -25.27 5.05
C ALA A 186 -48.42 -24.05 4.41
N MET A 187 -48.19 -23.79 3.11
CA MET A 187 -48.71 -22.62 2.40
C MET A 187 -49.85 -22.93 1.41
N SER A 188 -50.21 -24.21 1.19
CA SER A 188 -51.23 -24.60 0.19
C SER A 188 -52.65 -24.75 0.76
N GLY A 189 -52.87 -24.36 2.02
CA GLY A 189 -54.07 -24.66 2.79
C GLY A 189 -55.05 -23.50 3.00
N MET A 190 -55.00 -22.43 2.22
CA MET A 190 -55.95 -21.33 2.41
C MET A 190 -56.32 -20.58 1.13
N ASP A 191 -57.61 -20.70 0.81
CA ASP A 191 -58.49 -19.63 0.33
C ASP A 191 -58.83 -19.53 -1.17
N GLY A 192 -60.10 -19.83 -1.51
CA GLY A 192 -60.77 -19.17 -2.63
C GLY A 192 -61.56 -20.03 -3.62
N ARG A 193 -62.84 -20.30 -3.30
CA ARG A 193 -63.91 -20.77 -4.21
C ARG A 193 -63.99 -19.95 -5.52
N LYS A 194 -64.03 -20.60 -6.70
CA LYS A 194 -64.63 -20.17 -7.99
C LYS A 194 -64.10 -21.09 -9.12
N LYS A 195 -64.84 -21.66 -10.08
CA LYS A 195 -66.25 -21.68 -10.50
C LYS A 195 -66.45 -23.06 -11.16
N MET A 196 -67.58 -23.72 -10.91
CA MET A 196 -67.99 -24.92 -11.64
C MET A 196 -68.43 -24.52 -13.05
N PHE A 197 -67.95 -25.21 -14.08
CA PHE A 197 -68.63 -25.33 -15.36
C PHE A 197 -68.61 -26.80 -15.79
N THR A 198 -69.79 -27.28 -16.15
CA THR A 198 -70.16 -28.66 -16.47
C THR A 198 -69.94 -29.01 -17.95
N ALA A 199 -69.80 -30.33 -18.16
CA ALA A 199 -70.22 -31.13 -19.33
C ALA A 199 -69.28 -31.23 -20.55
N ALA A 200 -68.82 -32.45 -20.82
CA ALA A 200 -69.09 -33.14 -22.09
C ALA A 200 -68.89 -34.68 -21.92
N GLN A 201 -70.00 -35.38 -22.13
CA GLN A 201 -70.22 -36.81 -22.46
C GLN A 201 -69.86 -37.92 -21.45
#